data_AF-A0A656HB38-F1
#
_entry.id   AF-A0A656HB38-F1
#
_cell.length_a   1.000
_cell.length_b   1.000
_cell.length_c   1.000
_cell.angle_alpha   90.00
_cell.angle_beta   90.00
_cell.angle_gamma   90.00
#
_symmetry.space_group_name_H-M   'P 1'
#
loop_
_entity.id
_entity.type
_entity.pdbx_description
1 polymer ?
#
loop_
_entity_poly.entity_id
_entity_poly.type
_entity_poly.pdbx_seq_one_letter_code
_entity_poly.pdbx_strand_id
1 'polypeptide(L)'
;MFIAPNLPDFKRRFAAGLQQMLSPDGLGAFILVLANSMQDKALFTLLRNPLGETFKHLQALAPAGPEDDKAVFAALSANGIDELSSWQLHTLDGWELVTNPLRSLRPARVSSDVFREIRLPFAPGKFHFNKPFLRPEILWEGVTAGMNLRVMYNKFPFAPWHLLVVPEAEQTLPQFLTQTHHTRMMELVANTAESLPGLGMAFNSLGAYASINQLHFQGFVRATPFPVELPRWRHNGGAEAYPLECLRTNSVEASWQTIASLHQANQPYNLLYRADACYILPRKGQGTVELPAWAQGIAWHEACGVFTLPDMQTATALDANTIFRQLAQLHASLPTQLAS
;
A
#
# COMPACT_ATOMS: atom_id res chain seq x y z
N MET A 1 9.15 -15.52 -14.80
CA MET A 1 7.70 -15.21 -14.68
C MET A 1 7.44 -14.68 -13.28
N PHE A 2 6.70 -13.57 -13.14
CA PHE A 2 6.34 -12.98 -11.84
C PHE A 2 4.87 -13.26 -11.54
N ILE A 3 4.59 -14.02 -10.47
CA ILE A 3 3.26 -14.44 -9.96
C ILE A 3 2.40 -15.28 -10.94
N ALA A 4 2.15 -14.83 -12.16
CA ALA A 4 1.29 -15.48 -13.14
C ALA A 4 1.68 -15.07 -14.57
N PRO A 5 1.31 -15.84 -15.60
CA PRO A 5 1.67 -15.55 -16.99
C PRO A 5 0.86 -14.41 -17.62
N ASN A 6 -0.34 -14.13 -17.10
CA ASN A 6 -1.22 -13.07 -17.59
C ASN A 6 -2.17 -12.55 -16.49
N LEU A 7 -2.87 -11.44 -16.73
CA LEU A 7 -3.80 -10.83 -15.77
C LEU A 7 -4.97 -11.74 -15.35
N PRO A 8 -5.68 -12.45 -16.25
CA PRO A 8 -6.70 -13.42 -15.85
C PRO A 8 -6.18 -14.49 -14.89
N ASP A 9 -5.01 -15.05 -15.16
CA ASP A 9 -4.41 -16.09 -14.32
C ASP A 9 -3.90 -15.53 -12.99
N PHE A 10 -3.41 -14.29 -12.96
CA PHE A 10 -3.13 -13.58 -11.72
C PHE A 10 -4.39 -13.46 -10.85
N LYS A 11 -5.50 -12.96 -11.40
CA LYS A 11 -6.75 -12.80 -10.66
C LYS A 11 -7.30 -14.13 -10.14
N ARG A 12 -7.23 -15.17 -10.97
CA ARG A 12 -7.63 -16.53 -10.60
C ARG A 12 -6.80 -17.07 -9.45
N ARG A 13 -5.48 -16.91 -9.52
CA ARG A 13 -4.53 -17.34 -8.47
C ARG A 13 -4.72 -16.57 -7.18
N PHE A 14 -4.92 -15.27 -7.26
CA PHE A 14 -5.22 -14.41 -6.12
C PHE A 14 -6.53 -14.83 -5.44
N ALA A 15 -7.60 -15.05 -6.20
CA ALA A 15 -8.87 -15.53 -5.65
C ALA A 15 -8.75 -16.92 -5.01
N ALA A 16 -8.05 -17.85 -5.68
CA ALA A 16 -7.86 -19.21 -5.18
C ALA A 16 -7.07 -19.24 -3.85
N GLY A 17 -6.02 -18.42 -3.72
CA GLY A 17 -5.27 -18.34 -2.47
C GLY A 17 -6.10 -17.75 -1.32
N LEU A 18 -6.96 -16.75 -1.59
CA LEU A 18 -7.91 -16.24 -0.59
C LEU A 18 -8.90 -17.33 -0.14
N GLN A 19 -9.46 -18.11 -1.08
CA GLN A 19 -10.35 -19.21 -0.76
C GLN A 19 -9.66 -20.29 0.09
N GLN A 20 -8.42 -20.64 -0.25
CA GLN A 20 -7.64 -21.63 0.49
C GLN A 20 -7.26 -21.18 1.91
N MET A 21 -7.11 -19.87 2.13
CA MET A 21 -6.82 -19.32 3.46
C MET A 21 -8.03 -19.33 4.41
N LEU A 22 -9.25 -19.42 3.89
CA LEU A 22 -10.43 -19.52 4.75
C LEU A 22 -10.42 -20.87 5.46
N SER A 23 -10.08 -20.84 6.75
CA SER A 23 -10.21 -21.96 7.65
C SER A 23 -11.28 -21.67 8.72
N PRO A 24 -11.97 -22.70 9.23
CA PRO A 24 -13.00 -22.52 10.25
C PRO A 24 -12.49 -21.80 11.52
N ASP A 25 -11.22 -22.00 11.90
CA ASP A 25 -10.66 -21.48 13.15
C ASP A 25 -9.76 -20.25 12.98
N GLY A 26 -9.55 -19.78 11.75
CA GLY A 26 -8.53 -18.79 11.42
C GLY A 26 -9.04 -17.34 11.48
N LEU A 27 -9.11 -16.73 12.67
CA LEU A 27 -9.58 -15.34 12.83
C LEU A 27 -8.83 -14.32 11.95
N GLY A 28 -7.50 -14.36 11.99
CA GLY A 28 -6.66 -13.44 11.22
C GLY A 28 -6.81 -13.62 9.71
N ALA A 29 -6.93 -14.88 9.27
CA ALA A 29 -7.15 -15.23 7.86
C ALA A 29 -8.55 -14.81 7.38
N PHE A 30 -9.58 -15.00 8.21
CA PHE A 30 -10.93 -14.52 7.94
C PHE A 30 -10.96 -13.00 7.70
N ILE A 31 -10.35 -12.22 8.60
CA ILE A 31 -10.27 -10.76 8.47
C ILE A 31 -9.52 -10.37 7.19
N LEU A 32 -8.40 -11.04 6.89
CA LEU A 32 -7.62 -10.81 5.68
C LEU A 32 -8.46 -11.07 4.43
N VAL A 33 -9.15 -12.21 4.37
CA VAL A 33 -9.95 -12.60 3.20
C VAL A 33 -11.16 -11.69 3.03
N LEU A 34 -11.85 -11.35 4.12
CA LEU A 34 -12.95 -10.39 4.11
C LEU A 34 -12.49 -9.05 3.54
N ALA A 35 -11.37 -8.51 4.04
CA ALA A 35 -10.84 -7.23 3.57
C ALA A 35 -10.37 -7.27 2.11
N ASN A 36 -9.76 -8.37 1.69
CA ASN A 36 -9.34 -8.54 0.31
C ASN A 36 -10.51 -8.72 -0.66
N SER A 37 -11.62 -9.34 -0.21
CA SER A 37 -12.79 -9.56 -1.04
C SER A 37 -13.42 -8.27 -1.56
N MET A 38 -13.30 -7.18 -0.80
CA MET A 38 -13.97 -5.91 -1.08
C MET A 38 -13.27 -5.03 -2.14
N GLN A 39 -12.10 -5.45 -2.63
CA GLN A 39 -11.33 -4.74 -3.64
C GLN A 39 -12.00 -4.72 -5.03
N ASP A 40 -12.82 -5.73 -5.32
CA ASP A 40 -13.41 -5.96 -6.64
C ASP A 40 -14.78 -6.66 -6.49
N LYS A 41 -15.76 -6.26 -7.31
CA LYS A 41 -17.14 -6.78 -7.21
C LYS A 41 -17.24 -8.28 -7.51
N ALA A 42 -16.48 -8.79 -8.48
CA ALA A 42 -16.50 -10.21 -8.81
C ALA A 42 -15.82 -11.03 -7.70
N LEU A 43 -14.72 -10.52 -7.14
CA LEU A 43 -14.06 -11.15 -5.99
C LEU A 43 -14.96 -11.16 -4.74
N PHE A 44 -15.66 -10.06 -4.46
CA PHE A 44 -16.62 -9.97 -3.37
C PHE A 44 -17.75 -11.00 -3.53
N THR A 45 -18.31 -11.09 -4.74
CA THR A 45 -19.37 -12.06 -5.06
C THR A 45 -18.90 -13.51 -4.90
N LEU A 46 -17.69 -13.82 -5.38
CA LEU A 46 -17.10 -15.15 -5.30
C LEU A 46 -16.90 -15.61 -3.85
N LEU A 47 -16.50 -14.69 -2.97
CA LEU A 47 -16.14 -15.00 -1.58
C LEU A 47 -17.31 -14.83 -0.59
N ARG A 48 -18.46 -14.27 -1.01
CA ARG A 48 -19.58 -13.93 -0.12
C ARG A 48 -20.08 -15.13 0.69
N ASN A 49 -20.40 -16.23 0.03
CA ASN A 49 -20.91 -17.43 0.69
C ASN A 49 -19.89 -18.07 1.65
N PRO A 50 -18.66 -18.40 1.23
CA PRO A 50 -17.68 -19.00 2.13
C PRO A 50 -17.31 -18.08 3.30
N LEU A 51 -17.25 -16.76 3.10
CA LEU A 51 -17.09 -15.79 4.19
C LEU A 51 -18.25 -15.84 5.18
N GLY A 52 -19.50 -15.92 4.70
CA GLY A 52 -20.68 -16.02 5.54
C GLY A 52 -20.70 -17.29 6.39
N GLU A 53 -20.29 -18.42 5.82
CA GLU A 53 -20.17 -19.70 6.54
C GLU A 53 -19.08 -19.65 7.61
N THR A 54 -17.87 -19.17 7.25
CA THR A 54 -16.76 -19.02 8.19
C THR A 54 -17.11 -18.04 9.32
N PHE A 55 -17.78 -16.92 9.00
CA PHE A 55 -18.18 -15.93 10.00
C PHE A 55 -19.10 -16.52 11.07
N LYS A 56 -20.15 -17.25 10.66
CA LYS A 56 -21.08 -17.93 11.58
C LYS A 56 -20.36 -18.95 12.47
N HIS A 57 -19.41 -19.68 11.89
CA HIS A 57 -18.62 -20.65 12.62
C HIS A 57 -17.73 -19.98 13.68
N LEU A 58 -17.01 -18.92 13.30
CA LEU A 58 -16.18 -18.15 14.23
C LEU A 58 -17.01 -17.49 15.35
N GLN A 59 -18.22 -17.01 15.07
CA GLN A 59 -19.11 -16.47 16.11
C GLN A 59 -19.45 -17.51 17.18
N ALA A 60 -19.59 -18.78 16.80
CA ALA A 60 -19.88 -19.87 17.74
C ALA A 60 -18.65 -20.29 18.58
N LEU A 61 -17.43 -20.08 18.08
CA LEU A 61 -16.20 -20.58 18.69
C LEU A 61 -15.49 -19.60 19.63
N ALA A 62 -15.80 -18.30 19.57
CA ALA A 62 -15.05 -17.24 20.27
C ALA A 62 -13.53 -17.36 20.02
N PRO A 63 -13.07 -17.19 18.77
CA PRO A 63 -11.75 -17.59 18.33
C PRO A 63 -10.63 -16.84 19.06
N ALA A 64 -9.55 -17.56 19.36
CA ALA A 64 -8.32 -16.96 19.84
C ALA A 64 -7.64 -16.13 18.71
N GLY A 65 -6.84 -15.15 19.10
CA GLY A 65 -6.11 -14.31 18.16
C GLY A 65 -5.48 -13.10 18.86
N PRO A 66 -4.70 -12.28 18.12
CA PRO A 66 -4.25 -10.99 18.60
C PRO A 66 -5.42 -10.10 19.02
N GLU A 67 -5.23 -9.26 20.03
CA GLU A 67 -6.29 -8.34 20.53
C GLU A 67 -6.85 -7.44 19.43
N ASP A 68 -5.99 -6.96 18.53
CA ASP A 68 -6.39 -6.19 17.33
C ASP A 68 -7.43 -6.94 16.47
N ASP A 69 -7.21 -8.24 16.24
CA ASP A 69 -8.09 -9.07 15.41
C ASP A 69 -9.40 -9.37 16.13
N LYS A 70 -9.34 -9.60 17.45
CA LYS A 70 -10.54 -9.78 18.28
C LYS A 70 -11.40 -8.52 18.29
N ALA A 71 -10.80 -7.34 18.40
CA ALA A 71 -11.51 -6.06 18.38
C ALA A 71 -12.23 -5.84 17.04
N VAL A 72 -11.54 -6.09 15.91
CA VAL A 72 -12.15 -6.03 14.58
C VAL A 72 -13.31 -7.01 14.48
N PHE A 73 -13.12 -8.25 14.94
CA PHE A 73 -14.15 -9.28 14.85
C PHE A 73 -15.35 -9.03 15.77
N ALA A 74 -15.14 -8.43 16.94
CA ALA A 74 -16.22 -8.00 17.82
C ALA A 74 -17.08 -6.92 17.14
N ALA A 75 -16.45 -5.95 16.47
CA ALA A 75 -17.16 -4.94 15.69
C ALA A 75 -17.95 -5.57 14.51
N LEU A 76 -17.36 -6.54 13.82
CA LEU A 76 -18.06 -7.29 12.76
C LEU A 76 -19.23 -8.12 13.32
N SER A 77 -19.07 -8.73 14.50
CA SER A 77 -20.11 -9.51 15.16
C SER A 77 -21.30 -8.65 15.58
N ALA A 78 -21.06 -7.39 15.98
CA ALA A 78 -22.10 -6.46 16.37
C ALA A 78 -22.90 -5.91 15.17
N ASN A 79 -22.23 -5.64 14.05
CA ASN A 79 -22.85 -5.00 12.87
C ASN A 79 -23.28 -6.00 11.78
N GLY A 80 -22.78 -7.23 11.85
CA GLY A 80 -22.90 -8.20 10.77
C GLY A 80 -21.97 -7.89 9.59
N ILE A 81 -21.86 -8.85 8.67
CA ILE A 81 -21.07 -8.69 7.43
C ILE A 81 -21.94 -8.59 6.17
N ASP A 82 -23.26 -8.74 6.29
CA ASP A 82 -24.18 -8.80 5.15
C ASP A 82 -24.36 -7.45 4.44
N GLU A 83 -24.24 -6.34 5.20
CA GLU A 83 -24.32 -4.96 4.71
C GLU A 83 -22.99 -4.44 4.14
N LEU A 84 -21.90 -5.21 4.28
CA LEU A 84 -20.63 -4.85 3.67
C LEU A 84 -20.73 -4.91 2.14
N SER A 85 -19.96 -4.04 1.48
CA SER A 85 -19.89 -3.96 0.02
C SER A 85 -18.45 -3.80 -0.45
N SER A 86 -18.24 -3.95 -1.77
CA SER A 86 -16.99 -3.53 -2.39
C SER A 86 -16.73 -2.05 -2.15
N TRP A 87 -15.48 -1.62 -2.17
CA TRP A 87 -15.11 -0.22 -2.01
C TRP A 87 -15.86 0.69 -2.98
N GLN A 88 -16.21 1.90 -2.53
CA GLN A 88 -16.86 2.89 -3.38
C GLN A 88 -15.89 4.03 -3.67
N LEU A 89 -15.78 4.39 -4.95
CA LEU A 89 -14.95 5.48 -5.41
C LEU A 89 -15.81 6.73 -5.63
N HIS A 90 -15.37 7.84 -5.06
CA HIS A 90 -15.88 9.18 -5.35
C HIS A 90 -14.74 10.06 -5.84
N THR A 91 -14.94 10.76 -6.95
CA THR A 91 -13.93 11.65 -7.54
C THR A 91 -14.23 13.10 -7.19
N LEU A 92 -13.22 13.83 -6.75
CA LEU A 92 -13.34 15.22 -6.31
C LEU A 92 -12.20 16.05 -6.92
N ASP A 93 -12.49 16.77 -8.02
CA ASP A 93 -11.51 17.61 -8.74
C ASP A 93 -10.16 16.90 -9.06
N GLY A 94 -10.26 15.66 -9.52
CA GLY A 94 -9.11 14.81 -9.83
C GLY A 94 -8.54 14.04 -8.65
N TRP A 95 -8.95 14.30 -7.41
CA TRP A 95 -8.69 13.45 -6.25
C TRP A 95 -9.62 12.23 -6.23
N GLU A 96 -9.18 11.15 -5.62
CA GLU A 96 -9.97 9.93 -5.45
C GLU A 96 -10.23 9.66 -3.96
N LEU A 97 -11.50 9.57 -3.59
CA LEU A 97 -11.94 9.24 -2.24
C LEU A 97 -12.54 7.83 -2.28
N VAL A 98 -11.87 6.88 -1.63
CA VAL A 98 -12.26 5.48 -1.61
C VAL A 98 -12.83 5.14 -0.23
N THR A 99 -14.11 4.80 -0.17
CA THR A 99 -14.71 4.33 1.09
C THR A 99 -14.41 2.85 1.27
N ASN A 100 -13.81 2.51 2.41
CA ASN A 100 -13.47 1.14 2.77
C ASN A 100 -13.95 0.88 4.21
N PRO A 101 -15.10 0.21 4.39
CA PRO A 101 -15.73 0.11 5.70
C PRO A 101 -14.95 -0.76 6.70
N LEU A 102 -14.00 -1.60 6.27
CA LEU A 102 -13.11 -2.29 7.21
C LEU A 102 -11.92 -1.44 7.65
N ARG A 103 -11.62 -0.36 6.93
CA ARG A 103 -10.51 0.53 7.27
C ARG A 103 -10.74 1.22 8.61
N SER A 104 -11.99 1.59 8.91
CA SER A 104 -12.38 2.18 10.20
C SER A 104 -12.22 1.20 11.37
N LEU A 105 -12.37 -0.10 11.12
CA LEU A 105 -12.22 -1.15 12.13
C LEU A 105 -10.76 -1.49 12.42
N ARG A 106 -9.84 -1.06 11.55
CA ARG A 106 -8.42 -1.29 11.75
C ARG A 106 -7.94 -0.47 12.96
N PRO A 107 -7.23 -1.09 13.93
CA PRO A 107 -6.57 -0.35 14.99
C PRO A 107 -5.65 0.72 14.42
N ALA A 108 -5.75 1.94 14.94
CA ALA A 108 -4.91 3.04 14.53
C ALA A 108 -3.44 2.67 14.81
N ARG A 109 -2.64 2.55 13.75
CA ARG A 109 -1.18 2.37 13.86
C ARG A 109 -0.45 3.70 13.74
N VAL A 110 -1.11 4.80 14.09
CA VAL A 110 -0.48 6.12 14.11
C VAL A 110 0.55 6.10 15.22
N SER A 111 1.79 5.80 14.83
CA SER A 111 2.92 5.97 15.72
C SER A 111 3.05 7.47 15.94
N SER A 112 2.94 7.90 17.19
CA SER A 112 3.28 9.25 17.63
C SER A 112 4.79 9.51 17.56
N ASP A 113 5.58 8.55 17.03
CA ASP A 113 7.01 8.72 16.89
C ASP A 113 7.27 9.82 15.85
N VAL A 114 7.94 10.86 16.31
CA VAL A 114 8.49 11.88 15.43
C VAL A 114 9.65 11.26 14.67
N PHE A 115 9.60 11.33 13.34
CA PHE A 115 10.66 10.87 12.47
C PHE A 115 12.02 11.49 12.86
N ARG A 116 13.07 10.66 12.92
CA ARG A 116 14.44 11.08 13.23
C ARG A 116 15.44 10.72 12.14
N GLU A 117 15.36 9.49 11.64
CA GLU A 117 16.36 8.92 10.74
C GLU A 117 15.71 8.03 9.68
N ILE A 118 16.16 8.15 8.44
CA ILE A 118 15.65 7.42 7.28
C ILE A 118 16.16 5.97 7.20
N ARG A 119 17.22 5.64 7.95
CA ARG A 119 17.85 4.32 7.95
C ARG A 119 18.00 3.76 9.36
N LEU A 120 17.10 2.89 9.77
CA LEU A 120 17.27 2.14 11.02
C LEU A 120 17.73 0.71 10.72
N PRO A 121 18.52 0.06 11.62
CA PRO A 121 18.85 -1.34 11.47
C PRO A 121 17.58 -2.21 11.55
N PHE A 122 17.64 -3.39 10.92
CA PHE A 122 16.59 -4.40 11.09
C PHE A 122 16.54 -4.83 12.56
N ALA A 123 15.34 -4.99 13.09
CA ALA A 123 15.10 -5.37 14.47
C ALA A 123 14.24 -6.65 14.53
N PRO A 124 14.81 -7.83 14.85
CA PRO A 124 14.11 -9.11 14.83
C PRO A 124 12.89 -9.20 15.77
N GLY A 125 12.92 -8.43 16.87
CA GLY A 125 11.84 -8.37 17.84
C GLY A 125 10.59 -7.62 17.35
N LYS A 126 10.70 -6.78 16.31
CA LYS A 126 9.56 -6.09 15.71
C LYS A 126 8.83 -7.01 14.72
N PHE A 127 7.67 -6.58 14.22
CA PHE A 127 6.96 -7.29 13.15
C PHE A 127 7.81 -7.31 11.87
N HIS A 128 7.91 -8.48 11.23
CA HIS A 128 8.61 -8.69 9.95
C HIS A 128 7.98 -9.86 9.18
N PHE A 129 8.22 -9.97 7.88
CA PHE A 129 7.57 -10.92 6.96
C PHE A 129 8.13 -12.35 7.00
N ASN A 130 9.12 -12.60 7.87
CA ASN A 130 9.64 -13.96 8.12
C ASN A 130 8.99 -14.62 9.34
N LYS A 131 8.02 -13.96 10.01
CA LYS A 131 7.31 -14.59 11.12
C LYS A 131 6.54 -15.83 10.59
N PRO A 132 6.67 -17.01 11.22
CA PRO A 132 6.10 -18.25 10.70
C PRO A 132 4.58 -18.21 10.47
N PHE A 133 3.85 -17.49 11.32
CA PHE A 133 2.39 -17.38 11.22
C PHE A 133 1.92 -16.64 9.95
N LEU A 134 2.81 -15.94 9.24
CA LEU A 134 2.49 -15.25 7.97
C LEU A 134 2.70 -16.16 6.75
N ARG A 135 3.25 -17.37 6.90
CA ARG A 135 3.49 -18.30 5.78
C ARG A 135 2.21 -18.60 4.97
N PRO A 136 1.02 -18.78 5.58
CA PRO A 136 -0.22 -18.97 4.82
C PRO A 136 -0.61 -17.77 3.95
N GLU A 137 -0.14 -16.56 4.29
CA GLU A 137 -0.45 -15.31 3.56
C GLU A 137 0.45 -15.09 2.33
N ILE A 138 1.34 -16.02 2.02
CA ILE A 138 2.21 -15.96 0.86
C ILE A 138 1.42 -16.35 -0.39
N LEU A 139 1.26 -15.40 -1.32
CA LEU A 139 0.70 -15.64 -2.65
C LEU A 139 1.73 -16.31 -3.56
N TRP A 140 3.00 -15.90 -3.50
CA TRP A 140 4.05 -16.41 -4.39
C TRP A 140 5.43 -16.20 -3.81
N GLU A 141 6.32 -17.16 -4.05
CA GLU A 141 7.76 -17.03 -3.83
C GLU A 141 8.52 -17.53 -5.05
N GLY A 142 9.59 -16.83 -5.42
CA GLY A 142 10.44 -17.24 -6.53
C GLY A 142 11.47 -16.19 -6.94
N VAL A 143 12.31 -16.55 -7.90
CA VAL A 143 13.33 -15.65 -8.47
C VAL A 143 12.76 -14.93 -9.69
N THR A 144 12.84 -13.61 -9.71
CA THR A 144 12.53 -12.78 -10.87
C THR A 144 13.35 -11.49 -10.83
N ALA A 145 13.61 -10.86 -11.98
CA ALA A 145 14.47 -9.68 -12.06
C ALA A 145 15.83 -9.84 -11.32
N GLY A 146 16.38 -11.05 -11.29
CA GLY A 146 17.65 -11.35 -10.61
C GLY A 146 17.60 -11.33 -9.08
N MET A 147 16.42 -11.41 -8.46
CA MET A 147 16.25 -11.37 -7.01
C MET A 147 15.19 -12.36 -6.52
N ASN A 148 15.39 -12.90 -5.32
CA ASN A 148 14.36 -13.68 -4.64
C ASN A 148 13.26 -12.73 -4.16
N LEU A 149 12.01 -13.00 -4.49
CA LEU A 149 10.87 -12.24 -4.00
C LEU A 149 9.91 -13.15 -3.24
N ARG A 150 9.40 -12.64 -2.12
CA ARG A 150 8.17 -13.13 -1.48
C ARG A 150 7.06 -12.12 -1.72
N VAL A 151 5.95 -12.57 -2.27
CA VAL A 151 4.75 -11.78 -2.51
C VAL A 151 3.65 -12.29 -1.60
N MET A 152 3.08 -11.40 -0.79
CA MET A 152 2.07 -11.73 0.21
C MET A 152 0.82 -10.89 -0.01
N TYR A 153 -0.32 -11.38 0.47
CA TYR A 153 -1.52 -10.56 0.57
C TYR A 153 -1.31 -9.46 1.60
N ASN A 154 -1.83 -8.26 1.32
CA ASN A 154 -1.95 -7.26 2.37
C ASN A 154 -3.20 -7.57 3.22
N LYS A 155 -3.03 -7.67 4.55
CA LYS A 155 -4.15 -7.95 5.47
C LYS A 155 -5.26 -6.89 5.43
N PHE A 156 -4.90 -5.62 5.24
CA PHE A 156 -5.85 -4.50 5.15
C PHE A 156 -5.58 -3.73 3.86
N PRO A 157 -6.01 -4.27 2.71
CA PRO A 157 -5.73 -3.66 1.42
C PRO A 157 -6.41 -2.30 1.29
N PHE A 158 -5.80 -1.41 0.50
CA PHE A 158 -6.32 -0.08 0.17
C PHE A 158 -6.04 0.31 -1.29
N ALA A 159 -5.18 -0.44 -1.98
CA ALA A 159 -4.96 -0.33 -3.42
C ALA A 159 -5.57 -1.57 -4.12
N PRO A 160 -5.95 -1.49 -5.40
CA PRO A 160 -6.48 -2.63 -6.13
C PRO A 160 -5.48 -3.79 -6.23
N TRP A 161 -5.91 -5.00 -5.86
CA TRP A 161 -5.08 -6.21 -5.85
C TRP A 161 -3.81 -6.02 -5.04
N HIS A 162 -3.95 -5.49 -3.81
CA HIS A 162 -2.83 -5.05 -2.99
C HIS A 162 -1.92 -6.21 -2.57
N LEU A 163 -0.63 -6.06 -2.83
CA LEU A 163 0.43 -7.01 -2.52
C LEU A 163 1.46 -6.38 -1.59
N LEU A 164 2.09 -7.21 -0.77
CA LEU A 164 3.33 -6.90 -0.07
C LEU A 164 4.46 -7.66 -0.79
N VAL A 165 5.39 -6.92 -1.39
CA VAL A 165 6.50 -7.49 -2.17
C VAL A 165 7.79 -7.32 -1.37
N VAL A 166 8.31 -8.43 -0.88
CA VAL A 166 9.45 -8.48 0.04
C VAL A 166 10.66 -9.04 -0.71
N PRO A 167 11.60 -8.17 -1.11
CA PRO A 167 12.84 -8.61 -1.74
C PRO A 167 13.73 -9.32 -0.72
N GLU A 168 14.33 -10.42 -1.15
CA GLU A 168 15.37 -11.16 -0.42
C GLU A 168 14.99 -11.40 1.05
N ALA A 169 13.75 -11.86 1.26
CA ALA A 169 13.11 -11.87 2.58
C ALA A 169 13.99 -12.50 3.67
N GLU A 170 14.69 -13.60 3.37
CA GLU A 170 15.57 -14.29 4.31
C GLU A 170 16.83 -13.51 4.71
N GLN A 171 17.21 -12.46 3.97
CA GLN A 171 18.33 -11.57 4.32
C GLN A 171 17.96 -10.53 5.39
N THR A 172 16.68 -10.40 5.76
CA THR A 172 16.22 -9.48 6.82
C THR A 172 16.67 -8.03 6.59
N LEU A 173 16.61 -7.57 5.35
CA LEU A 173 17.04 -6.22 4.98
C LEU A 173 16.19 -5.18 5.73
N PRO A 174 16.80 -4.11 6.30
CA PRO A 174 16.06 -3.02 6.91
C PRO A 174 15.16 -2.32 5.89
N GLN A 175 14.10 -1.63 6.35
CA GLN A 175 13.26 -0.76 5.51
C GLN A 175 14.03 0.48 5.01
N PHE A 176 14.97 0.25 4.11
CA PHE A 176 15.86 1.23 3.52
C PHE A 176 16.17 0.80 2.08
N LEU A 177 15.92 1.69 1.13
CA LEU A 177 16.06 1.38 -0.29
C LEU A 177 17.54 1.45 -0.70
N THR A 178 18.03 0.45 -1.44
CA THR A 178 19.36 0.51 -2.07
C THR A 178 19.22 0.67 -3.59
N GLN A 179 20.32 1.07 -4.24
CA GLN A 179 20.34 1.23 -5.71
C GLN A 179 19.91 -0.05 -6.40
N THR A 180 20.47 -1.18 -5.99
CA THR A 180 20.14 -2.50 -6.53
C THR A 180 18.64 -2.76 -6.46
N HIS A 181 18.01 -2.59 -5.29
CA HIS A 181 16.59 -2.86 -5.12
C HIS A 181 15.71 -1.88 -5.92
N HIS A 182 16.12 -0.61 -6.01
CA HIS A 182 15.44 0.39 -6.82
C HIS A 182 15.46 0.01 -8.31
N THR A 183 16.65 -0.28 -8.85
CA THR A 183 16.83 -0.72 -10.24
C THR A 183 16.00 -1.96 -10.53
N ARG A 184 16.08 -2.99 -9.67
CA ARG A 184 15.34 -4.23 -9.89
C ARG A 184 13.82 -4.06 -9.82
N MET A 185 13.30 -3.16 -8.98
CA MET A 185 11.86 -2.89 -8.95
C MET A 185 11.39 -2.15 -10.21
N MET A 186 12.17 -1.19 -10.72
CA MET A 186 11.87 -0.56 -12.02
C MET A 186 11.87 -1.59 -13.15
N GLU A 187 12.90 -2.43 -13.23
CA GLU A 187 13.00 -3.52 -14.21
C GLU A 187 11.83 -4.49 -14.08
N LEU A 188 11.45 -4.88 -12.87
CA LEU A 188 10.34 -5.81 -12.63
C LEU A 188 9.03 -5.26 -13.19
N VAL A 189 8.69 -4.01 -12.85
CA VAL A 189 7.43 -3.38 -13.30
C VAL A 189 7.43 -3.20 -14.82
N ALA A 190 8.54 -2.75 -15.41
CA ALA A 190 8.66 -2.60 -16.86
C ALA A 190 8.52 -3.96 -17.59
N ASN A 191 9.25 -4.99 -17.14
CA ASN A 191 9.27 -6.32 -17.78
C ASN A 191 7.96 -7.10 -17.62
N THR A 192 7.08 -6.68 -16.72
CA THR A 192 5.79 -7.32 -16.47
C THR A 192 4.61 -6.55 -17.06
N ALA A 193 4.84 -5.41 -17.71
CA ALA A 193 3.80 -4.55 -18.24
C ALA A 193 2.89 -5.24 -19.27
N GLU A 194 3.45 -6.12 -20.10
CA GLU A 194 2.67 -6.86 -21.11
C GLU A 194 1.86 -8.01 -20.49
N SER A 195 2.44 -8.78 -19.56
CA SER A 195 1.78 -9.93 -18.95
C SER A 195 0.77 -9.51 -17.88
N LEU A 196 1.12 -8.52 -17.06
CA LEU A 196 0.31 -7.99 -15.98
C LEU A 196 0.08 -6.49 -16.17
N PRO A 197 -0.72 -6.08 -17.19
CA PRO A 197 -0.99 -4.67 -17.45
C PRO A 197 -1.59 -3.99 -16.22
N GLY A 198 -1.03 -2.83 -15.88
CA GLY A 198 -1.40 -2.05 -14.71
C GLY A 198 -0.69 -2.46 -13.42
N LEU A 199 0.15 -3.51 -13.42
CA LEU A 199 1.04 -3.78 -12.30
C LEU A 199 1.91 -2.55 -12.02
N GLY A 200 1.96 -2.15 -10.77
CA GLY A 200 2.85 -1.12 -10.28
C GLY A 200 3.33 -1.46 -8.87
N MET A 201 4.34 -0.72 -8.44
CA MET A 201 4.89 -0.83 -7.09
C MET A 201 4.91 0.55 -6.45
N ALA A 202 4.87 0.60 -5.13
CA ALA A 202 5.11 1.82 -4.38
C ALA A 202 5.99 1.53 -3.18
N PHE A 203 6.65 2.58 -2.69
CA PHE A 203 7.56 2.48 -1.56
C PHE A 203 7.32 3.62 -0.58
N ASN A 204 7.35 3.29 0.71
CA ASN A 204 7.39 4.26 1.79
C ASN A 204 8.79 4.19 2.42
N SER A 205 9.54 5.29 2.42
CA SER A 205 10.73 5.37 3.28
C SER A 205 10.33 5.42 4.75
N LEU A 206 11.28 5.18 5.66
CA LEU A 206 11.08 5.56 7.06
C LEU A 206 10.78 7.07 7.13
N GLY A 207 9.85 7.45 8.01
CA GLY A 207 9.30 8.81 8.08
C GLY A 207 8.20 9.12 7.07
N ALA A 208 8.01 8.31 6.03
CA ALA A 208 6.97 8.46 5.02
C ALA A 208 5.85 7.42 5.20
N TYR A 209 5.48 7.14 6.46
CA TYR A 209 4.49 6.14 6.87
C TYR A 209 4.84 4.68 6.51
N ALA A 210 6.14 4.34 6.50
CA ALA A 210 6.57 2.95 6.57
C ALA A 210 6.38 2.40 7.99
N SER A 211 5.50 1.40 8.14
CA SER A 211 5.14 0.85 9.45
C SER A 211 5.85 -0.46 9.81
N ILE A 212 6.65 -1.01 8.91
CA ILE A 212 7.33 -2.32 9.05
C ILE A 212 8.82 -2.09 8.84
N ASN A 213 9.66 -2.75 9.64
CA ASN A 213 11.10 -2.50 9.66
C ASN A 213 11.90 -3.39 8.68
N GLN A 214 11.23 -4.23 7.90
CA GLN A 214 11.82 -5.05 6.86
C GLN A 214 11.54 -4.45 5.49
N LEU A 215 12.53 -4.41 4.61
CA LEU A 215 12.41 -3.92 3.24
C LEU A 215 11.23 -4.58 2.53
N HIS A 216 10.28 -3.76 2.09
CA HIS A 216 9.15 -4.20 1.28
C HIS A 216 8.61 -3.05 0.43
N PHE A 217 7.92 -3.45 -0.64
CA PHE A 217 7.18 -2.61 -1.55
C PHE A 217 5.69 -2.95 -1.48
N GLN A 218 4.88 -1.97 -1.83
CA GLN A 218 3.42 -2.09 -1.92
C GLN A 218 3.10 -2.33 -3.41
N GLY A 219 2.75 -3.55 -3.78
CA GLY A 219 2.39 -3.91 -5.15
C GLY A 219 0.89 -3.74 -5.38
N PHE A 220 0.48 -3.40 -6.60
CA PHE A 220 -0.93 -3.27 -6.95
C PHE A 220 -1.12 -3.54 -8.44
N VAL A 221 -2.35 -3.87 -8.85
CA VAL A 221 -2.70 -4.02 -10.27
C VAL A 221 -3.82 -3.05 -10.61
N ARG A 222 -3.44 -1.94 -11.25
CA ARG A 222 -4.33 -0.80 -11.54
C ARG A 222 -4.03 -0.23 -12.93
N ALA A 223 -5.03 -0.33 -13.82
CA ALA A 223 -4.93 0.19 -15.18
C ALA A 223 -5.15 1.71 -15.25
N THR A 224 -6.10 2.23 -14.49
CA THR A 224 -6.38 3.67 -14.40
C THR A 224 -5.21 4.41 -13.74
N PRO A 225 -4.80 5.59 -14.24
CA PRO A 225 -3.77 6.40 -13.58
C PRO A 225 -4.21 6.86 -12.18
N PHE A 226 -3.25 7.03 -11.27
CA PHE A 226 -3.43 7.76 -10.03
C PHE A 226 -3.58 9.27 -10.31
N PRO A 227 -4.20 10.04 -9.39
CA PRO A 227 -4.28 11.50 -9.49
C PRO A 227 -2.94 12.21 -9.73
N VAL A 228 -1.85 11.76 -9.09
CA VAL A 228 -0.49 12.29 -9.33
C VAL A 228 -0.01 12.09 -10.78
N GLU A 229 -0.58 11.14 -11.52
CA GLU A 229 -0.21 10.86 -12.91
C GLU A 229 -1.04 11.68 -13.93
N LEU A 230 -1.95 12.53 -13.47
CA LEU A 230 -2.79 13.33 -14.37
C LEU A 230 -1.95 14.37 -15.16
N PRO A 231 -2.27 14.60 -16.45
CA PRO A 231 -1.45 15.44 -17.34
C PRO A 231 -1.45 16.93 -16.99
N ARG A 232 -2.36 17.39 -16.11
CA ARG A 232 -2.42 18.78 -15.65
C ARG A 232 -1.20 19.21 -14.83
N TRP A 233 -0.51 18.25 -14.21
CA TRP A 233 0.60 18.54 -13.30
C TRP A 233 1.91 18.82 -14.04
N ARG A 234 2.70 19.76 -13.51
CA ARG A 234 3.99 20.20 -14.07
C ARG A 234 4.97 19.07 -14.30
N HIS A 235 5.06 18.10 -13.39
CA HIS A 235 5.93 16.93 -13.54
C HIS A 235 5.48 15.96 -14.65
N ASN A 236 4.26 16.14 -15.17
CA ASN A 236 3.72 15.45 -16.33
C ASN A 236 3.65 16.34 -17.58
N GLY A 237 4.25 17.54 -17.55
CA GLY A 237 4.23 18.51 -18.66
C GLY A 237 3.05 19.48 -18.65
N GLY A 238 2.21 19.47 -17.61
CA GLY A 238 1.11 20.42 -17.44
C GLY A 238 1.51 21.75 -16.79
N ALA A 239 0.52 22.60 -16.51
CA ALA A 239 0.75 23.95 -15.96
C ALA A 239 0.64 24.03 -14.43
N GLU A 240 -0.07 23.08 -13.81
CA GLU A 240 -0.43 23.13 -12.39
C GLU A 240 0.63 22.48 -11.50
N ALA A 241 0.89 23.07 -10.34
CA ALA A 241 1.74 22.43 -9.33
C ALA A 241 0.93 21.39 -8.56
N TYR A 242 1.48 20.18 -8.43
CA TYR A 242 0.97 19.21 -7.45
C TYR A 242 1.27 19.72 -6.03
N PRO A 243 0.45 19.40 -4.99
CA PRO A 243 0.67 19.95 -3.64
C PRO A 243 2.00 19.50 -3.00
N LEU A 244 2.49 18.32 -3.40
CA LEU A 244 3.81 17.83 -3.03
C LEU A 244 4.77 18.06 -4.19
N GLU A 245 6.04 18.32 -3.86
CA GLU A 245 7.12 18.22 -4.83
C GLU A 245 7.11 16.81 -5.42
N CYS A 246 7.14 16.72 -6.75
CA CYS A 246 7.10 15.44 -7.45
C CYS A 246 8.05 15.47 -8.64
N LEU A 247 9.00 14.54 -8.64
CA LEU A 247 9.84 14.27 -9.80
C LEU A 247 9.29 13.04 -10.52
N ARG A 248 9.09 13.15 -11.84
CA ARG A 248 8.82 12.00 -12.72
C ARG A 248 10.02 11.77 -13.62
N THR A 249 10.53 10.54 -13.64
CA THR A 249 11.59 10.14 -14.58
C THR A 249 11.48 8.65 -14.91
N ASN A 250 11.91 8.26 -16.11
CA ASN A 250 12.03 6.86 -16.50
C ASN A 250 13.48 6.35 -16.46
N SER A 251 14.45 7.23 -16.14
CA SER A 251 15.86 6.90 -16.03
C SER A 251 16.19 6.40 -14.63
N VAL A 252 16.61 5.13 -14.53
CA VAL A 252 17.08 4.50 -13.29
C VAL A 252 18.20 5.30 -12.63
N GLU A 253 19.11 5.85 -13.44
CA GLU A 253 20.23 6.63 -12.92
C GLU A 253 19.75 7.96 -12.34
N ALA A 254 18.89 8.69 -13.07
CA ALA A 254 18.36 9.97 -12.60
C ALA A 254 17.50 9.79 -11.33
N SER A 255 16.61 8.79 -11.30
CA SER A 255 15.79 8.51 -10.12
C SER A 255 16.66 8.11 -8.93
N TRP A 256 17.68 7.28 -9.13
CA TRP A 256 18.57 6.88 -8.03
C TRP A 256 19.40 8.05 -7.51
N GLN A 257 19.94 8.90 -8.38
CA GLN A 257 20.68 10.10 -7.95
C GLN A 257 19.81 10.96 -7.03
N THR A 258 18.55 11.22 -7.39
CA THR A 258 17.60 11.92 -6.53
C THR A 258 17.36 11.20 -5.20
N ILE A 259 17.11 9.89 -5.23
CA ILE A 259 16.89 9.08 -4.03
C ILE A 259 18.11 9.10 -3.10
N ALA A 260 19.32 9.01 -3.65
CA ALA A 260 20.57 9.06 -2.90
C ALA A 260 20.76 10.43 -2.23
N SER A 261 20.45 11.54 -2.93
CA SER A 261 20.46 12.88 -2.33
C SER A 261 19.43 13.00 -1.19
N LEU A 262 18.25 12.39 -1.33
CA LEU A 262 17.25 12.35 -0.25
C LEU A 262 17.77 11.54 0.96
N HIS A 263 18.49 10.45 0.73
CA HIS A 263 19.11 9.68 1.82
C HIS A 263 20.18 10.50 2.55
N GLN A 264 21.05 11.19 1.81
CA GLN A 264 22.07 12.07 2.38
C GLN A 264 21.46 13.21 3.20
N ALA A 265 20.34 13.77 2.73
CA ALA A 265 19.61 14.82 3.42
C ALA A 265 18.69 14.31 4.55
N ASN A 266 18.67 13.00 4.83
CA ASN A 266 17.76 12.37 5.78
C ASN A 266 16.28 12.75 5.54
N GLN A 267 15.90 12.85 4.26
CA GLN A 267 14.61 13.38 3.81
C GLN A 267 13.64 12.22 3.49
N PRO A 268 12.51 12.08 4.20
CA PRO A 268 11.50 11.08 3.86
C PRO A 268 10.88 11.29 2.48
N TYR A 269 10.50 10.19 1.84
CA TYR A 269 9.89 10.20 0.52
C TYR A 269 8.97 9.00 0.29
N ASN A 270 8.02 9.18 -0.61
CA ASN A 270 7.23 8.10 -1.19
C ASN A 270 7.64 7.90 -2.66
N LEU A 271 7.56 6.66 -3.15
CA LEU A 271 7.78 6.34 -4.56
C LEU A 271 6.55 5.67 -5.16
N LEU A 272 6.30 5.94 -6.44
CA LEU A 272 5.38 5.19 -7.30
C LEU A 272 6.13 4.73 -8.54
N TYR A 273 6.13 3.43 -8.79
CA TYR A 273 6.72 2.79 -9.96
C TYR A 273 5.62 2.34 -10.92
N ARG A 274 5.73 2.79 -12.15
CA ARG A 274 4.93 2.41 -13.32
C ARG A 274 5.86 1.82 -14.38
N ALA A 275 5.28 1.18 -15.38
CA ALA A 275 6.05 0.52 -16.44
C ALA A 275 6.99 1.48 -17.17
N ASP A 276 6.60 2.76 -17.27
CA ASP A 276 7.28 3.79 -18.05
C ASP A 276 7.81 4.95 -17.19
N ALA A 277 7.67 4.90 -15.86
CA ALA A 277 8.04 6.02 -14.99
C ALA A 277 8.23 5.62 -13.52
N CYS A 278 9.08 6.36 -12.83
CA CYS A 278 9.17 6.46 -11.39
C CYS A 278 8.80 7.87 -10.97
N TYR A 279 7.85 7.98 -10.04
CA TYR A 279 7.51 9.22 -9.35
C TYR A 279 8.16 9.21 -7.97
N ILE A 280 8.85 10.29 -7.64
CA ILE A 280 9.53 10.50 -6.36
C ILE A 280 8.86 11.69 -5.69
N LEU A 281 8.32 11.47 -4.48
CA LEU A 281 7.60 12.47 -3.70
C LEU A 281 8.30 12.71 -2.36
N PRO A 282 9.29 13.63 -2.28
CA PRO A 282 9.86 14.07 -1.02
C PRO A 282 8.81 14.73 -0.15
N ARG A 283 8.94 14.55 1.17
CA ARG A 283 7.94 15.05 2.11
C ARG A 283 8.49 15.15 3.52
N LYS A 284 7.90 16.04 4.31
CA LYS A 284 8.16 16.10 5.75
C LYS A 284 7.87 14.76 6.42
N GLY A 285 8.69 14.45 7.42
CA GLY A 285 8.58 13.21 8.18
C GLY A 285 7.31 13.12 9.03
N GLN A 286 6.86 11.90 9.26
CA GLN A 286 5.77 11.60 10.19
C GLN A 286 6.02 12.26 11.56
N GLY A 287 4.93 12.76 12.16
CA GLY A 287 4.96 13.46 13.45
C GLY A 287 5.40 14.93 13.37
N THR A 288 5.74 15.46 12.19
CA THR A 288 6.10 16.88 12.01
C THR A 288 4.93 17.77 11.57
N VAL A 289 3.83 17.16 11.12
CA VAL A 289 2.61 17.82 10.66
C VAL A 289 1.43 17.11 11.32
N GLU A 290 0.51 17.89 11.89
CA GLU A 290 -0.74 17.37 12.43
C GLU A 290 -1.65 16.89 11.29
N LEU A 291 -2.18 15.68 11.43
CA LEU A 291 -3.11 15.13 10.45
C LEU A 291 -4.56 15.41 10.88
N PRO A 292 -5.45 15.68 9.92
CA PRO A 292 -6.85 15.86 10.20
C PRO A 292 -7.48 14.52 10.59
N ALA A 293 -8.56 14.56 11.37
CA ALA A 293 -9.22 13.36 11.90
C ALA A 293 -9.63 12.34 10.83
N TRP A 294 -9.92 12.80 9.60
CA TRP A 294 -10.28 11.93 8.48
C TRP A 294 -9.07 11.20 7.84
N ALA A 295 -7.84 11.63 8.12
CA ALA A 295 -6.61 11.03 7.59
C ALA A 295 -5.88 10.23 8.68
N GLN A 296 -5.91 8.90 8.60
CA GLN A 296 -5.20 7.99 9.53
C GLN A 296 -3.70 7.83 9.22
N GLY A 297 -3.16 8.72 8.40
CA GLY A 297 -1.83 8.63 7.81
C GLY A 297 -1.88 9.02 6.34
N ILE A 298 -0.83 9.67 5.87
CA ILE A 298 -0.66 9.97 4.45
C ILE A 298 0.56 9.17 4.01
N ALA A 299 0.36 7.98 3.46
CA ALA A 299 1.44 7.15 2.91
C ALA A 299 1.56 7.38 1.40
N TRP A 300 2.18 6.46 0.65
CA TRP A 300 2.30 6.59 -0.81
C TRP A 300 0.95 6.78 -1.51
N HIS A 301 -0.12 6.14 -1.04
CA HIS A 301 -1.41 6.13 -1.71
C HIS A 301 -2.09 7.50 -1.64
N GLU A 302 -2.14 8.08 -0.44
CA GLU A 302 -2.62 9.44 -0.21
C GLU A 302 -1.70 10.48 -0.87
N ALA A 303 -0.38 10.26 -0.84
CA ALA A 303 0.57 11.12 -1.57
C ALA A 303 0.34 11.08 -3.09
N CYS A 304 -0.15 9.97 -3.63
CA CYS A 304 -0.57 9.84 -5.04
C CYS A 304 -1.98 10.36 -5.30
N GLY A 305 -2.66 10.89 -4.29
CA GLY A 305 -3.96 11.57 -4.38
C GLY A 305 -5.18 10.68 -4.16
N VAL A 306 -5.00 9.49 -3.59
CA VAL A 306 -6.09 8.55 -3.30
C VAL A 306 -6.24 8.38 -1.79
N PHE A 307 -7.40 8.75 -1.27
CA PHE A 307 -7.67 8.82 0.16
C PHE A 307 -8.65 7.73 0.56
N THR A 308 -8.22 6.84 1.46
CA THR A 308 -9.11 5.79 1.99
C THR A 308 -9.85 6.33 3.20
N LEU A 309 -11.17 6.41 3.09
CA LEU A 309 -12.07 7.01 4.09
C LEU A 309 -12.96 5.93 4.74
N PRO A 310 -13.43 6.16 5.98
CA PRO A 310 -14.26 5.19 6.69
C PRO A 310 -15.65 5.02 6.08
N ASP A 311 -16.23 6.11 5.56
CA ASP A 311 -17.62 6.15 5.07
C ASP A 311 -17.84 7.26 4.04
N MET A 312 -19.02 7.23 3.40
CA MET A 312 -19.41 8.19 2.37
C MET A 312 -19.78 9.56 2.94
N GLN A 313 -20.20 9.64 4.21
CA GLN A 313 -20.48 10.92 4.86
C GLN A 313 -19.20 11.75 4.98
N THR A 314 -18.10 11.13 5.38
CA THR A 314 -16.78 11.74 5.42
C THR A 314 -16.33 12.14 4.02
N ALA A 315 -16.52 11.27 3.03
CA ALA A 315 -16.13 11.55 1.64
C ALA A 315 -16.85 12.78 1.07
N THR A 316 -18.16 12.90 1.31
CA THR A 316 -18.99 14.01 0.80
C THR A 316 -18.79 15.33 1.55
N ALA A 317 -18.29 15.29 2.78
CA ALA A 317 -17.96 16.48 3.56
C ALA A 317 -16.61 17.12 3.17
N LEU A 318 -15.77 16.41 2.42
CA LEU A 318 -14.47 16.92 1.99
C LEU A 318 -14.59 17.76 0.71
N ASP A 319 -13.77 18.81 0.64
CA ASP A 319 -13.57 19.62 -0.56
C ASP A 319 -12.12 19.50 -1.08
N ALA A 320 -11.93 19.76 -2.38
CA ALA A 320 -10.65 19.60 -3.05
C ALA A 320 -9.54 20.50 -2.46
N ASN A 321 -9.89 21.70 -1.99
CA ASN A 321 -8.95 22.65 -1.42
C ASN A 321 -8.47 22.22 -0.03
N THR A 322 -9.33 21.56 0.75
CA THR A 322 -8.96 20.95 2.03
C THR A 322 -7.94 19.82 1.83
N ILE A 323 -8.17 18.95 0.84
CA ILE A 323 -7.20 17.90 0.46
C ILE A 323 -5.87 18.51 -0.01
N PHE A 324 -5.95 19.49 -0.92
CA PHE A 324 -4.78 20.18 -1.47
C PHE A 324 -3.93 20.77 -0.34
N ARG A 325 -4.55 21.56 0.56
CA ARG A 325 -3.85 22.19 1.68
C ARG A 325 -3.22 21.17 2.60
N GLN A 326 -3.89 20.04 2.86
CA GLN A 326 -3.35 18.99 3.71
C GLN A 326 -2.09 18.35 3.12
N LEU A 327 -2.10 18.04 1.81
CA LEU A 327 -0.91 17.53 1.15
C LEU A 327 0.21 18.59 1.11
N ALA A 328 -0.13 19.85 0.84
CA ALA A 328 0.85 20.94 0.79
C ALA A 328 1.58 21.16 2.13
N GLN A 329 0.95 20.87 3.27
CA GLN A 329 1.64 20.96 4.57
C GLN A 329 2.82 19.99 4.69
N LEU A 330 2.75 18.86 3.99
CA LEU A 330 3.80 17.83 3.94
C LEU A 330 4.91 18.15 2.93
N HIS A 331 4.80 19.22 2.15
CA HIS A 331 5.77 19.59 1.14
C HIS A 331 7.19 19.70 1.74
N ALA A 332 8.15 19.04 1.08
CA ALA A 332 9.57 19.24 1.29
C ALA A 332 10.24 19.36 -0.08
N SER A 333 11.13 20.33 -0.23
CA SER A 333 11.84 20.55 -1.50
C SER A 333 12.84 19.43 -1.76
N LEU A 334 13.11 19.15 -3.04
CA LEU A 334 14.26 18.34 -3.42
C LEU A 334 15.55 19.00 -2.90
N PRO A 335 16.51 18.24 -2.34
CA PRO A 335 17.80 18.78 -1.97
C PRO A 335 18.47 19.39 -3.20
N THR A 336 18.94 20.63 -3.08
CA THR A 336 19.79 21.23 -4.11
C THR A 336 21.00 20.32 -4.28
N GLN A 337 21.29 19.88 -5.51
CA GLN A 337 22.56 19.22 -5.77
C GLN A 337 23.67 20.15 -5.28
N LEU A 338 24.39 19.76 -4.23
CA LEU A 338 25.66 20.39 -3.90
C LEU A 338 26.50 20.20 -5.15
N ALA A 339 26.74 21.28 -5.88
CA ALA A 339 27.69 21.28 -6.99
C ALA A 339 29.02 20.76 -6.41
N SER A 340 29.38 19.53 -6.76
CA SER A 340 30.66 18.92 -6.42
C SER A 340 31.73 19.38 -7.38
#